data_AF-A0A349EVB2-F1
#
_entry.id   AF-A0A349EVB2-F1
#
_cell.length_a   1.000
_cell.length_b   1.000
_cell.length_c   1.000
_cell.angle_alpha   90.00
_cell.angle_beta   90.00
_cell.angle_gamma   90.00
#
_symmetry.space_group_name_H-M   'P 1'
#
loop_
_entity.id
_entity.type
_entity.pdbx_description
1 polymer ?
#
loop_
_entity_poly.entity_id
_entity_poly.type
_entity_poly.pdbx_seq_one_letter_code
_entity_poly.pdbx_strand_id
1 'polypeptide(L)'
;MEQGKKVKSALVIQGGGTRGIYAAGVLDAFLLNKISFPYIIGTSAGSLCGANYLSKDFGRSKYVVTELMSDPKFVSVRNRIFKGTIFDFDFLFHE
;
A
#
# COMPACT_ATOMS: atom_id res chain seq x y z
N MET A 1 -30.69 -11.68 18.35
CA MET A 1 -30.10 -11.93 17.02
C MET A 1 -28.65 -12.33 17.26
N GLU A 2 -28.35 -13.60 17.05
CA GLU A 2 -27.06 -14.20 17.38
C GLU A 2 -25.99 -13.63 16.43
N GLN A 3 -25.07 -12.80 16.95
CA GLN A 3 -23.91 -12.40 16.17
C GLN A 3 -23.06 -13.65 15.95
N GLY A 4 -23.19 -14.27 14.78
CA GLY A 4 -22.38 -15.41 14.38
C GLY A 4 -20.90 -15.13 14.64
N LYS A 5 -20.20 -16.08 15.28
CA LYS A 5 -18.78 -15.98 15.63
C LYS A 5 -17.99 -15.40 14.44
N LYS A 6 -17.48 -14.18 14.59
CA LYS A 6 -16.53 -13.59 13.64
C LYS A 6 -15.29 -14.49 13.61
N VAL A 7 -15.07 -15.18 12.48
CA VAL A 7 -13.86 -15.95 12.27
C VAL A 7 -12.68 -14.99 12.37
N LYS A 8 -11.75 -15.25 13.29
CA LYS A 8 -10.52 -14.47 13.42
C LYS A 8 -9.60 -14.83 12.25
N SER A 9 -9.47 -13.91 11.30
CA SER A 9 -8.60 -14.04 10.13
C SER A 9 -7.50 -12.99 10.18
N ALA A 10 -6.36 -13.30 9.55
CA ALA A 10 -5.27 -12.36 9.35
C ALA A 10 -5.01 -12.18 7.85
N LEU A 11 -4.68 -10.97 7.46
CA LEU A 11 -4.27 -10.65 6.10
C LEU A 11 -2.75 -10.46 6.06
N VAL A 12 -2.07 -11.26 5.25
CA VAL A 12 -0.61 -11.15 5.03
C VAL A 12 -0.36 -10.65 3.62
N ILE A 13 0.34 -9.53 3.50
CA ILE A 13 0.60 -8.83 2.24
C ILE A 13 2.11 -8.88 1.98
N GLN A 14 2.50 -9.65 0.97
CA GLN A 14 3.90 -9.76 0.57
C GLN A 14 4.40 -8.44 -0.04
N GLY A 15 5.66 -8.11 0.21
CA GLY A 15 6.39 -7.09 -0.55
C GLY A 15 6.74 -7.55 -1.98
N GLY A 16 7.24 -6.63 -2.79
CA GLY A 16 7.63 -6.94 -4.17
C GLY A 16 7.93 -5.73 -5.05
N GLY A 17 8.26 -4.58 -4.46
CA GLY A 17 8.46 -3.32 -5.19
C GLY A 17 7.22 -2.96 -6.01
N THR A 18 7.41 -2.67 -7.31
CA THR A 18 6.33 -2.32 -8.25
C THR A 18 5.37 -3.47 -8.54
N ARG A 19 5.74 -4.72 -8.25
CA ARG A 19 4.80 -5.85 -8.32
C ARG A 19 3.72 -5.79 -7.25
N GLY A 20 3.83 -4.87 -6.28
CA GLY A 20 2.76 -4.54 -5.34
C GLY A 20 1.45 -4.11 -6.02
N ILE A 21 1.46 -3.77 -7.32
CA ILE A 21 0.24 -3.48 -8.09
C ILE A 21 -0.79 -4.62 -8.05
N TYR A 22 -0.34 -5.88 -7.99
CA TYR A 22 -1.25 -7.03 -7.89
C TYR A 22 -1.97 -7.06 -6.54
N ALA A 23 -1.23 -6.79 -5.45
CA ALA A 23 -1.82 -6.67 -4.12
C ALA A 23 -2.75 -5.46 -4.04
N ALA A 24 -2.38 -4.32 -4.64
CA ALA A 24 -3.24 -3.13 -4.69
C ALA A 24 -4.63 -3.43 -5.27
N GLY A 25 -4.69 -4.13 -6.40
CA GLY A 25 -5.98 -4.51 -7.01
C GLY A 25 -6.83 -5.43 -6.13
N VAL A 26 -6.22 -6.40 -5.44
CA VAL A 26 -6.93 -7.29 -4.50
C VAL A 26 -7.47 -6.50 -3.31
N LEU A 27 -6.68 -5.58 -2.76
CA LEU A 27 -7.08 -4.77 -1.61
C LEU A 27 -8.17 -3.76 -1.97
N ASP A 28 -8.12 -3.16 -3.16
CA ASP A 28 -9.19 -2.32 -3.69
C ASP A 28 -10.49 -3.14 -3.84
N ALA A 29 -10.40 -4.38 -4.32
CA ALA A 29 -11.55 -5.28 -4.37
C ALA A 29 -12.10 -5.61 -2.97
N PHE A 30 -11.23 -5.78 -1.96
CA PHE A 30 -11.67 -5.96 -0.57
C PHE A 30 -12.40 -4.73 -0.03
N LEU A 31 -11.93 -3.51 -0.35
CA LEU A 31 -12.61 -2.27 0.04
C LEU A 31 -14.01 -2.18 -0.57
N LEU A 32 -14.14 -2.44 -1.89
CA LEU A 32 -15.44 -2.43 -2.59
C LEU A 32 -16.43 -3.43 -1.98
N ASN A 33 -15.94 -4.59 -1.55
CA ASN A 33 -16.75 -5.64 -0.94
C ASN A 33 -16.90 -5.52 0.58
N LYS A 34 -16.38 -4.43 1.19
CA LYS A 34 -16.40 -4.20 2.66
C LYS A 34 -15.79 -5.36 3.47
N ILE A 35 -14.85 -6.08 2.87
CA ILE A 35 -14.07 -7.12 3.54
C ILE A 35 -13.04 -6.40 4.41
N SER A 36 -12.92 -6.81 5.67
CA SER A 36 -11.95 -6.27 6.63
C SER A 36 -11.38 -7.38 7.50
N PHE A 37 -10.12 -7.20 7.91
CA PHE A 37 -9.38 -8.17 8.70
C PHE A 37 -8.96 -7.55 10.04
N PRO A 38 -9.11 -8.27 11.17
CA PRO A 38 -8.72 -7.77 12.48
C PRO A 38 -7.19 -7.70 12.69
N TYR A 39 -6.41 -8.34 11.82
CA TYR A 39 -4.95 -8.34 11.90
C TYR A 39 -4.35 -8.30 10.49
N ILE A 40 -3.42 -7.38 10.25
CA ILE A 40 -2.79 -7.16 8.95
C ILE A 40 -1.28 -7.08 9.14
N ILE A 41 -0.55 -7.87 8.37
CA ILE A 41 0.92 -7.80 8.28
C ILE A 41 1.28 -7.50 6.83
N GLY A 42 2.14 -6.52 6.61
CA GLY A 42 2.70 -6.22 5.28
C GLY A 42 4.21 -6.07 5.35
N THR A 43 4.91 -6.41 4.27
CA THR A 43 6.36 -6.19 4.14
C THR A 43 6.69 -5.25 2.98
N SER A 44 7.57 -4.26 3.19
CA SER A 44 8.01 -3.30 2.15
C SER A 44 6.81 -2.66 1.40
N ALA A 45 6.73 -2.80 0.07
CA ALA A 45 5.59 -2.31 -0.72
C ALA A 45 4.23 -2.86 -0.25
N GLY A 46 4.21 -4.07 0.32
CA GLY A 46 3.01 -4.66 0.92
C GLY A 46 2.56 -3.94 2.19
N SER A 47 3.50 -3.38 2.97
CA SER A 47 3.18 -2.53 4.13
C SER A 47 2.46 -1.26 3.70
N LEU A 48 2.95 -0.60 2.64
CA LEU A 48 2.31 0.62 2.08
C LEU A 48 0.92 0.31 1.50
N CYS A 49 0.79 -0.79 0.76
CA CYS A 49 -0.51 -1.22 0.23
C CYS A 49 -1.50 -1.53 1.37
N GLY A 50 -1.04 -2.21 2.42
CA GLY A 50 -1.83 -2.50 3.62
C GLY A 50 -2.22 -1.23 4.40
N ALA A 51 -1.33 -0.24 4.48
CA ALA A 51 -1.62 1.04 5.11
C ALA A 51 -2.73 1.80 4.36
N ASN A 52 -2.63 1.92 3.03
CA ASN A 52 -3.68 2.55 2.21
C ASN A 52 -5.02 1.80 2.34
N TYR A 53 -4.99 0.46 2.36
CA TYR A 53 -6.18 -0.35 2.60
C TYR A 53 -6.81 -0.09 3.97
N LEU A 54 -6.01 0.03 5.03
CA LEU A 54 -6.48 0.34 6.38
C LEU A 54 -7.09 1.75 6.46
N SER A 55 -6.48 2.72 5.79
CA SER A 55 -6.99 4.09 5.64
C SER A 55 -8.21 4.20 4.73
N LYS A 56 -8.56 3.13 4.00
CA LYS A 56 -9.64 3.08 2.98
C LYS A 56 -9.38 4.00 1.78
N ASP A 57 -8.11 4.24 1.47
CA ASP A 57 -7.69 5.06 0.34
C ASP A 57 -7.75 4.26 -0.97
N PHE A 58 -8.98 4.07 -1.47
CA PHE A 58 -9.24 3.33 -2.70
C PHE A 58 -8.41 3.87 -3.87
N GLY A 59 -7.69 2.99 -4.57
CA GLY A 59 -6.89 3.33 -5.73
C GLY A 59 -5.56 4.04 -5.44
N ARG A 60 -5.27 4.43 -4.19
CA ARG A 60 -4.02 5.12 -3.82
C ARG A 60 -2.79 4.27 -4.10
N SER A 61 -2.84 2.99 -3.73
CA SER A 61 -1.73 2.04 -3.97
C SER A 61 -1.44 1.86 -5.46
N LYS A 62 -2.49 1.83 -6.30
CA LYS A 62 -2.33 1.80 -7.75
C LYS A 62 -1.62 3.07 -8.24
N TYR A 63 -2.09 4.25 -7.83
CA TYR A 63 -1.49 5.53 -8.22
C TYR A 63 -0.01 5.63 -7.86
N VAL A 64 0.38 5.21 -6.64
CA VAL A 64 1.79 5.18 -6.22
C VAL A 64 2.62 4.33 -7.18
N VAL A 65 2.11 3.14 -7.53
CA VAL A 65 2.88 2.17 -8.29
C VAL A 65 2.93 2.50 -9.79
N THR A 66 1.86 3.06 -10.38
CA THR A 66 1.81 3.36 -11.82
C THR A 66 2.35 4.74 -12.16
N GLU A 67 1.97 5.75 -11.38
CA GLU A 67 2.32 7.15 -11.67
C GLU A 67 3.60 7.56 -10.96
N LEU A 68 3.63 7.45 -9.61
CA LEU A 68 4.73 8.02 -8.83
C LEU A 68 6.05 7.27 -9.03
N MET A 69 6.03 5.94 -9.19
CA MET A 69 7.26 5.16 -9.40
C MET A 69 8.03 5.56 -10.67
N SER A 70 7.38 6.22 -11.62
CA SER A 70 8.01 6.77 -12.83
C SER A 70 8.46 8.22 -12.67
N ASP A 71 8.08 8.89 -11.57
CA ASP A 71 8.44 10.27 -11.29
C ASP A 71 9.82 10.35 -10.61
N PRO A 72 10.82 11.01 -11.22
CA PRO A 72 12.15 11.16 -10.63
C PRO A 72 12.16 12.01 -9.34
N LYS A 73 11.11 12.80 -9.08
CA LYS A 73 10.92 13.46 -7.78
C LYS A 73 10.66 12.43 -6.69
N PHE A 74 9.88 11.40 -6.98
CA PHE A 74 9.61 10.33 -6.03
C PHE A 74 10.75 9.31 -5.95
N VAL A 75 11.22 8.78 -7.08
CA VAL A 75 12.28 7.74 -7.13
C VAL A 75 13.43 8.16 -8.03
N SER A 76 14.59 8.45 -7.43
CA SER A 76 15.79 8.71 -8.22
C SER A 76 17.09 8.48 -7.45
N VAL A 77 18.17 8.22 -8.19
CA VAL A 77 19.54 8.21 -7.63
C VAL A 77 19.94 9.61 -7.16
N ARG A 78 19.39 10.66 -7.79
CA ARG A 78 19.56 12.05 -7.35
C ARG A 78 19.08 12.22 -5.91
N ASN A 79 17.92 11.67 -5.55
CA ASN A 79 17.42 11.72 -4.19
C ASN A 79 18.39 11.06 -3.21
N ARG A 80 19.09 9.99 -3.59
CA ARG A 80 20.08 9.35 -2.71
C ARG A 80 21.24 10.29 -2.38
N ILE A 81 21.70 11.10 -3.33
CA ILE A 81 22.83 12.03 -3.15
C ILE A 81 22.42 13.23 -2.30
N PHE A 82 21.26 13.84 -2.59
CA PHE A 82 20.85 15.10 -1.95
C PHE A 82 19.98 14.92 -0.69
N LYS A 83 19.23 13.82 -0.59
CA LYS A 83 18.28 13.54 0.50
C LYS A 83 18.64 12.28 1.31
N GLY A 84 19.67 11.53 0.92
CA GLY A 84 20.07 10.30 1.61
C GLY A 84 19.16 9.08 1.38
N THR A 85 18.05 9.22 0.63
CA THR A 85 17.07 8.17 0.33
C THR A 85 16.80 8.07 -1.17
N ILE A 86 16.51 6.87 -1.68
CA ILE A 86 16.09 6.70 -3.08
C ILE A 86 14.63 7.11 -3.26
N PHE A 87 13.80 6.87 -2.24
CA PHE A 87 12.38 7.20 -2.22
C PHE A 87 12.17 8.48 -1.43
N ASP A 88 11.60 9.48 -2.07
CA ASP A 88 11.25 10.76 -1.46
C ASP A 88 9.88 10.66 -0.79
N PHE A 89 9.88 10.24 0.48
CA PHE A 89 8.65 10.07 1.24
C PHE A 89 8.00 11.42 1.61
N ASP A 90 8.78 12.50 1.70
CA ASP A 90 8.21 13.83 1.94
C ASP A 90 7.35 14.25 0.74
N PHE A 91 7.85 14.04 -0.49
CA PHE A 91 7.06 14.22 -1.70
C PHE A 91 5.82 13.30 -1.75
N LEU A 92 5.94 12.06 -1.28
CA LEU A 92 4.81 11.12 -1.27
C LEU A 92 3.67 11.53 -0.35
N PHE A 93 3.98 12.16 0.78
CA PHE A 93 3.02 12.42 1.86
C PHE A 93 2.61 13.88 2.02
N HIS A 94 3.36 14.85 1.51
CA HIS A 94 3.16 16.28 1.79
C HIS A 94 2.94 17.16 0.55
N GLU A 95 3.00 16.59 -0.66
CA GLU A 95 2.51 17.19 -1.91
C GLU A 95 1.28 16.42 -2.43
#